data_AF-K4R3I7-F1
#
_entry.id   AF-K4R3I7-F1
#
_cell.length_a   1.000
_cell.length_b   1.000
_cell.length_c   1.000
_cell.angle_alpha   90.00
_cell.angle_beta   90.00
_cell.angle_gamma   90.00
#
_symmetry.space_group_name_H-M   'P 1'
#
loop_
_entity.id
_entity.type
_entity.pdbx_description
1 polymer ?
#
loop_
_entity_poly.entity_id
_entity_poly.type
_entity_poly.pdbx_seq_one_letter_code
_entity_poly.pdbx_strand_id
1 'polypeptide(L)' 'MWGTAIDTGRMTFLLRTAHTADLTPAELAAVRALSDDAFDGDFADEDWEHCLGGMHALVEAVAVRADARRTGLGPDGVGA' A
#
# COMPACT_ATOMS: atom_id res chain seq x y z
N MET A 1 -17.78 -1.07 2.72
CA MET A 1 -17.96 0.30 2.14
C MET A 1 -16.58 0.90 1.85
N TRP A 2 -15.89 0.45 0.82
CA TRP A 2 -14.58 1.02 0.42
C TRP A 2 -14.80 2.15 -0.58
N GLY A 3 -15.40 3.23 -0.09
CA GLY A 3 -15.85 4.37 -0.89
C GLY A 3 -14.87 5.55 -0.90
N THR A 4 -13.61 5.35 -0.54
CA THR A 4 -12.58 6.38 -0.77
C THR A 4 -12.19 6.27 -2.23
N ALA A 5 -12.52 7.28 -3.03
CA ALA A 5 -12.07 7.38 -4.41
C ALA A 5 -10.56 7.16 -4.44
N ILE A 6 -10.12 6.01 -4.96
CA ILE A 6 -8.70 5.78 -5.23
C ILE A 6 -8.35 6.85 -6.25
N ASP A 7 -7.47 7.77 -5.88
CA ASP A 7 -6.83 8.64 -6.85
C ASP A 7 -6.17 7.73 -7.89
N THR A 8 -6.80 7.56 -9.05
CA THR A 8 -6.29 6.70 -10.14
C THR A 8 -5.01 7.25 -10.79
N GLY A 9 -4.40 8.27 -10.19
CA GLY A 9 -3.00 8.63 -10.42
C GLY A 9 -2.09 7.40 -10.35
N ARG A 10 -0.89 7.54 -10.91
CA ARG A 10 0.04 6.40 -11.05
C ARG A 10 0.37 5.82 -9.67
N MET A 11 -0.08 4.59 -9.41
CA MET A 11 0.29 3.84 -8.22
C MET A 11 1.49 2.94 -8.53
N THR A 12 2.44 2.87 -7.59
CA THR A 12 3.45 1.81 -7.59
C THR A 12 3.14 0.85 -6.45
N PHE A 13 3.33 -0.44 -6.68
CA PHE A 13 3.17 -1.47 -5.66
C PHE A 13 4.54 -2.04 -5.31
N LEU A 14 4.84 -2.09 -4.02
CA LEU A 14 6.05 -2.71 -3.49
C LEU A 14 5.67 -4.02 -2.83
N LEU A 15 6.23 -5.13 -3.32
CA LEU A 15 6.08 -6.46 -2.71
C LEU A 15 7.33 -6.77 -1.90
N ARG A 16 7.15 -7.16 -0.63
CA ARG A 16 8.21 -7.72 0.20
C ARG A 16 7.73 -8.92 1.00
N THR A 17 8.63 -9.84 1.31
CA THR A 17 8.38 -10.92 2.26
C THR A 17 9.16 -10.68 3.55
N ALA A 18 8.54 -10.92 4.71
CA ALA A 18 9.20 -10.80 6.01
C ALA A 18 8.67 -11.84 6.99
N HIS A 19 9.51 -12.29 7.93
CA HIS A 19 9.05 -13.13 9.02
C HIS A 19 8.22 -12.30 10.01
N THR A 20 7.29 -12.92 10.74
CA THR A 20 6.45 -12.22 11.73
C THR A 20 7.29 -11.44 12.75
N ALA A 21 8.44 -12.00 13.15
CA ALA A 21 9.36 -11.37 14.09
C ALA A 21 10.07 -10.12 13.55
N ASP A 22 10.08 -9.91 12.23
CA ASP A 22 10.72 -8.78 11.57
C ASP A 22 9.72 -7.64 11.27
N LEU A 23 8.44 -7.84 11.57
CA LEU A 23 7.41 -6.81 11.38
C LEU A 23 7.39 -5.84 12.55
N THR A 24 7.30 -4.55 12.23
CA THR A 24 7.08 -3.52 13.24
C THR A 24 5.67 -3.63 13.83
N PRO A 25 5.43 -3.11 15.05
CA PRO A 25 4.09 -3.07 15.62
C PRO A 25 3.07 -2.35 14.73
N ALA A 26 3.50 -1.31 14.00
CA ALA A 26 2.63 -0.58 13.08
C ALA A 26 2.24 -1.42 11.86
N GLU A 27 3.17 -2.21 11.33
CA GLU A 27 2.89 -3.13 10.22
C GLU A 27 1.95 -4.26 10.65
N LEU A 28 2.17 -4.86 11.82
CA LEU A 28 1.25 -5.86 12.37
C LEU A 28 -0.16 -5.30 12.57
N ALA A 29 -0.28 -4.09 13.11
CA ALA A 29 -1.57 -3.43 13.28
C ALA A 29 -2.27 -3.14 11.93
N ALA A 30 -1.51 -2.70 10.93
CA ALA A 30 -2.03 -2.46 9.58
C ALA A 30 -2.49 -3.75 8.89
N VAL A 31 -1.75 -4.85 9.05
CA VAL A 31 -2.16 -6.16 8.52
C VAL A 31 -3.42 -6.65 9.23
N ARG A 32 -3.52 -6.52 10.56
CA ARG A 32 -4.75 -6.89 11.29
C ARG A 32 -5.96 -6.10 10.82
N ALA A 33 -5.83 -4.77 10.73
CA ALA A 33 -6.91 -3.92 10.24
C ALA A 33 -7.31 -4.25 8.79
N LEU A 34 -6.35 -4.54 7.93
CA LEU A 34 -6.62 -4.97 6.55
C LEU A 34 -7.36 -6.31 6.51
N SER A 35 -6.99 -7.28 7.36
CA SER A 35 -7.71 -8.55 7.46
C SER A 35 -9.14 -8.33 7.93
N ASP A 36 -9.34 -7.56 9.00
CA ASP A 36 -10.67 -7.24 9.50
C ASP A 36 -11.52 -6.59 8.38
N ASP A 37 -10.98 -5.63 7.63
CA ASP A 37 -11.66 -4.99 6.50
C ASP A 37 -11.97 -5.97 5.36
N ALA A 38 -11.02 -6.83 4.98
CA ALA A 38 -11.14 -7.75 3.84
C ALA A 38 -12.19 -8.84 4.05
N PHE A 39 -12.41 -9.22 5.32
CA PHE A 39 -13.41 -10.20 5.72
C PHE A 39 -14.68 -9.54 6.28
N ASP A 40 -14.89 -8.23 6.05
CA ASP A 40 -16.06 -7.47 6.53
C ASP A 40 -16.30 -7.62 8.06
N GLY A 41 -15.22 -7.73 8.83
CA GLY A 41 -15.21 -7.93 10.28
C GLY A 41 -15.37 -9.38 10.74
N ASP A 42 -15.57 -10.34 9.83
CA ASP A 42 -15.64 -11.78 10.12
C ASP A 42 -14.24 -12.42 10.12
N PHE A 43 -13.33 -11.82 10.89
CA PHE A 43 -11.96 -12.31 11.08
C PHE A 43 -11.66 -12.34 12.58
N ALA A 44 -11.72 -13.53 13.18
CA ALA A 44 -11.66 -13.69 14.62
C ALA A 44 -10.22 -13.55 15.16
N ASP A 45 -10.09 -13.42 16.48
CA ASP A 45 -8.77 -13.36 17.12
C ASP A 45 -7.99 -14.67 16.93
N GLU A 46 -8.67 -15.82 16.90
CA GLU A 46 -8.04 -17.11 16.61
C GLU A 46 -7.49 -17.18 15.18
N ASP A 47 -8.19 -16.58 14.20
CA ASP A 47 -7.70 -16.51 12.82
C ASP A 47 -6.45 -15.64 12.71
N TRP A 48 -6.41 -14.55 13.50
CA TRP A 48 -5.22 -13.73 13.61
C TRP A 48 -4.05 -14.50 14.22
N GLU A 49 -4.26 -15.24 15.30
CA GLU A 49 -3.21 -16.07 15.92
C GLU A 49 -2.61 -17.08 14.94
N HIS A 50 -3.43 -17.69 14.08
CA HIS A 50 -2.98 -18.60 13.03
C HIS A 50 -2.10 -17.94 11.96
N CYS A 51 -2.17 -16.62 11.81
CA CYS A 51 -1.34 -15.86 10.86
C CYS A 51 0.04 -15.50 11.41
N LEU A 52 0.31 -15.73 12.70
CA LEU A 52 1.55 -15.34 13.36
C LEU A 52 2.60 -16.46 13.38
N GLY A 53 3.86 -16.07 13.53
CA GLY A 53 5.00 -17.00 13.65
C GLY A 53 5.54 -17.53 12.32
N GLY A 54 4.96 -17.12 11.19
CA GLY A 54 5.38 -17.50 9.84
C GLY A 54 5.92 -16.33 9.01
N MET A 55 5.91 -16.53 7.69
CA MET A 55 6.27 -15.53 6.68
C MET A 55 5.03 -14.77 6.18
N HIS A 56 5.15 -13.45 6.08
CA HIS A 56 4.16 -12.55 5.51
C HIS A 56 4.63 -12.05 4.14
N ALA A 57 3.73 -12.03 3.16
CA ALA A 57 3.94 -11.33 1.88
C ALA A 57 3.13 -10.04 1.88
N LEU A 58 3.82 -8.91 1.96
CA LEU A 58 3.22 -7.58 2.12
C LEU A 58 3.29 -6.82 0.81
N VAL A 59 2.15 -6.27 0.39
CA VAL A 59 2.04 -5.41 -0.79
C VAL A 59 1.58 -4.02 -0.34
N GLU A 60 2.43 -3.03 -0.53
CA GLU A 60 2.13 -1.64 -0.20
C GLU A 60 1.90 -0.84 -1.47
N ALA A 61 0.77 -0.13 -1.52
CA ALA A 61 0.46 0.82 -2.59
C ALA A 61 1.01 2.21 -2.22
N VAL A 62 1.82 2.79 -3.10
CA VAL A 62 2.34 4.14 -2.95
C VAL A 62 1.93 5.00 -4.13
N ALA A 63 1.28 6.12 -3.83
CA ALA A 63 0.91 7.13 -4.82
C ALA A 63 2.16 7.82 -5.36
N VAL A 64 2.36 7.71 -6.68
CA VAL A 64 3.40 8.49 -7.36
C VAL A 64 2.80 9.85 -7.67
N ARG A 65 3.29 10.88 -6.98
CA ARG A 65 2.95 12.26 -7.35
C ARG A 65 3.33 12.48 -8.81
N ALA A 66 2.39 12.95 -9.62
CA ALA A 66 2.71 13.42 -10.95
C ALA A 66 3.76 14.53 -10.82
N ASP A 67 4.95 14.31 -11.37
CA ASP A 67 5.96 15.36 -11.46
C ASP A 67 5.43 16.42 -12.43
N ALA A 68 5.31 17.66 -11.97
CA ALA A 68 4.84 18.77 -12.80
C ALA A 68 5.91 19.22 -13.83
N ARG A 69 6.93 18.41 -14.14
CA ARG A 69 8.00 18.81 -15.06
C ARG A 69 7.53 18.83 -16.52
N ARG A 70 7.26 20.07 -16.90
CA ARG A 70 7.48 20.72 -18.20
C ARG A 70 6.53 20.30 -19.33
N THR A 71 5.30 20.78 -19.26
CA THR A 71 4.48 21.12 -20.43
C THR A 71 4.99 22.39 -21.15
N GLY A 72 6.30 22.51 -21.31
CA GLY A 72 6.97 23.71 -21.82
C GLY A 72 8.12 23.35 -22.75
N LEU A 73 7.84 22.53 -23.75
CA LEU A 73 8.63 22.52 -24.98
C LEU A 73 7.67 22.94 -26.10
N GLY A 74 7.58 24.24 -26.31
CA GLY A 74 7.19 24.75 -27.62
C GLY A 74 8.21 24.25 -28.67
N PRO A 75 7.80 24.06 -29.93
CA PRO A 75 8.65 23.48 -30.98
C PRO A 75 9.93 24.29 -31.32
N ASP A 76 10.15 25.42 -30.68
CA ASP A 76 11.08 26.47 -31.09
C ASP A 76 12.19 26.81 -30.07
N GLY A 77 12.27 26.11 -28.93
CA GLY A 77 13.54 25.84 -28.23
C GLY A 77 14.51 26.98 -27.89
N VAL A 78 14.11 28.26 -27.84
CA VAL A 78 14.98 29.38 -27.46
C VAL A 78 14.43 30.07 -26.21
N GLY A 79 15.14 29.89 -25.09
CA GLY A 79 14.90 30.62 -23.85
C GLY A 79 15.53 32.01 -23.90
N ALA A 80 14.82 32.98 -23.32
CA ALA A 80 15.29 34.34 -23.06
C ALA A 80 16.39 34.37 -21.99
#